data_AF-K7YMQ6-F1
#
_entry.id   AF-K7YMQ6-F1
#
_cell.length_a   1.000
_cell.length_b   1.000
_cell.length_c   1.000
_cell.angle_alpha   90.00
_cell.angle_beta   90.00
_cell.angle_gamma   90.00
#
_symmetry.space_group_name_H-M   'P 1'
#
loop_
_entity.id
_entity.type
_entity.pdbx_description
1 polymer ?
#
loop_
_entity_poly.entity_id
_entity_poly.type
_entity_poly.pdbx_seq_one_letter_code
_entity_poly.pdbx_strand_id
1 'polypeptide(L)'
;MKALLVLAISLTLLSFSAHAYRESNGGKGVLTDRGVVLLDLYEASVDQPFFGGSYSEKTYWDLRVNLPKDFPVQLIARKLADLERFSPELHLLLVLSLNDLRWEFTRNELQMTTDLEKLPDVDPAKLVQLAVRKKNQIFIHRPLWNIMSTDQQAALVVHEILYHHFDARSASTVSLPVRKFVGVLFSDRSYSQLMQDPELQHQWRKILLFAN
;
A
#
# COMPACT_ATOMS: atom_id res chain seq x y z
N MET A 1 -39.60 -26.51 27.44
CA MET A 1 -38.13 -26.71 27.51
C MET A 1 -37.45 -26.92 26.16
N LYS A 2 -37.92 -27.84 25.29
CA LYS A 2 -37.29 -28.09 23.97
C LYS A 2 -37.21 -26.86 23.05
N ALA A 3 -38.25 -26.00 23.03
CA ALA A 3 -38.25 -24.78 22.22
C ALA A 3 -37.25 -23.70 22.67
N LEU A 4 -36.94 -23.63 23.97
CA LEU A 4 -35.99 -22.67 24.53
C LEU A 4 -34.53 -23.07 24.22
N LEU A 5 -34.28 -24.39 24.14
CA LEU A 5 -32.98 -24.94 23.75
C LEU A 5 -32.66 -24.66 22.26
N VAL A 6 -33.66 -24.77 21.38
CA VAL A 6 -33.51 -24.48 19.94
C VAL A 6 -33.23 -22.99 19.71
N LEU A 7 -33.89 -22.09 20.45
CA LEU A 7 -33.65 -20.65 20.34
C LEU A 7 -32.23 -20.26 20.79
N ALA A 8 -31.73 -20.87 21.87
CA ALA A 8 -30.38 -20.62 22.37
C ALA A 8 -29.29 -21.09 21.38
N ILE A 9 -29.50 -22.24 20.72
CA ILE A 9 -28.58 -22.77 19.70
C ILE A 9 -28.56 -21.86 18.45
N SER A 10 -29.72 -21.35 18.02
CA SER A 10 -29.82 -20.41 16.89
C SER A 10 -29.13 -19.07 17.17
N LEU A 11 -29.18 -18.57 18.40
CA LEU A 11 -28.47 -17.33 18.78
C LEU A 11 -26.94 -17.52 18.86
N THR A 12 -26.45 -18.70 19.23
CA THR A 12 -25.01 -18.98 19.22
C THR A 12 -24.42 -19.12 17.81
N LEU A 13 -25.21 -19.60 16.84
CA LEU A 13 -24.75 -19.76 15.45
C LEU A 13 -24.64 -18.43 14.68
N LEU A 14 -25.39 -17.40 15.09
CA LEU A 14 -25.28 -16.05 14.51
C LEU A 14 -24.04 -15.28 15.02
N SER A 15 -23.45 -15.72 16.13
CA SER A 15 -22.26 -15.06 16.73
C SER A 15 -20.93 -15.51 16.10
N PHE A 16 -20.92 -16.56 15.26
CA PHE A 16 -19.70 -17.13 14.69
C PHE A 16 -19.25 -16.52 13.34
N SER A 17 -19.91 -15.44 12.88
CA SER A 17 -19.52 -14.73 11.65
C SER A 17 -18.90 -13.36 11.90
N ALA A 18 -18.38 -13.11 13.11
CA ALA A 18 -17.25 -12.20 13.25
C ALA A 18 -16.01 -12.91 12.69
N HIS A 19 -16.00 -13.14 11.36
CA HIS A 19 -14.75 -13.41 10.67
C HIS A 19 -13.80 -12.33 11.12
N ALA A 20 -12.75 -12.72 11.85
CA ALA A 20 -11.64 -11.88 12.22
C ALA A 20 -11.13 -11.25 10.93
N TYR A 21 -11.65 -10.07 10.64
CA TYR A 21 -11.40 -9.38 9.41
C TYR A 21 -9.99 -8.88 9.56
N ARG A 22 -9.04 -9.62 8.98
CA ARG A 22 -7.65 -9.29 9.11
C ARG A 22 -7.45 -7.97 8.38
N GLU A 23 -7.37 -6.89 9.15
CA GLU A 23 -6.95 -5.61 8.65
C GLU A 23 -5.51 -5.76 8.21
N SER A 24 -5.29 -5.57 6.91
CA SER A 24 -3.96 -5.53 6.33
C SER A 24 -3.21 -4.31 6.83
N ASN A 25 -1.88 -4.37 6.85
CA ASN A 25 -1.01 -3.24 7.15
C ASN A 25 -1.19 -2.18 6.05
N GLY A 26 -2.23 -1.34 6.16
CA GLY A 26 -2.48 -0.23 5.25
C GLY A 26 -1.48 0.90 5.45
N GLY A 27 -1.45 1.85 4.51
CA GLY A 27 -0.50 2.96 4.51
C GLY A 27 -0.54 3.80 5.78
N LYS A 28 0.57 3.80 6.52
CA LYS A 28 0.85 4.70 7.64
C LYS A 28 1.60 5.93 7.16
N GLY A 29 1.46 7.03 7.89
CA GLY A 29 2.17 8.27 7.64
C GLY A 29 2.72 8.90 8.90
N VAL A 30 3.62 9.85 8.70
CA VAL A 30 4.18 10.70 9.75
C VAL A 30 3.74 12.13 9.49
N LEU A 31 3.14 12.76 10.50
CA LEU A 31 2.80 14.18 10.48
C LEU A 31 4.06 15.01 10.69
N THR A 32 4.35 15.90 9.74
CA THR A 32 5.49 16.82 9.74
C THR A 32 5.01 18.25 9.60
N ASP A 33 5.91 19.22 9.77
CA ASP A 33 5.60 20.64 9.56
C ASP A 33 5.22 20.97 8.10
N ARG A 34 5.56 20.07 7.15
CA ARG A 34 5.26 20.21 5.71
C ARG A 34 4.01 19.44 5.27
N GLY A 35 3.28 18.85 6.22
CA GLY A 35 2.16 17.96 5.94
C GLY A 35 2.49 16.51 6.25
N VAL A 36 1.84 15.60 5.54
CA VAL A 36 1.92 14.16 5.83
C VAL A 36 2.87 13.47 4.85
N VAL A 37 3.80 12.68 5.39
CA VAL A 37 4.77 11.87 4.65
C VAL A 37 4.44 10.40 4.84
N LEU A 38 4.50 9.59 3.77
CA LEU A 38 4.34 8.14 3.85
C LEU A 38 5.44 7.54 4.74
N LEU A 39 5.07 6.67 5.70
CA LEU A 39 6.01 6.12 6.68
C LEU A 39 7.22 5.45 6.01
N ASP A 40 6.99 4.67 4.96
CA ASP A 40 8.06 3.97 4.22
C ASP A 40 9.10 4.93 3.63
N LEU A 41 8.65 6.10 3.17
CA LEU A 41 9.52 7.13 2.61
C LEU A 41 10.26 7.88 3.70
N TYR A 42 9.57 8.15 4.81
CA TYR A 42 10.17 8.74 6.00
C TYR A 42 11.29 7.83 6.56
N GLU A 43 11.04 6.52 6.70
CA GLU A 43 12.03 5.53 7.13
C GLU A 43 13.24 5.47 6.18
N ALA A 44 13.00 5.60 4.88
CA ALA A 44 14.05 5.58 3.86
C ALA A 44 14.76 6.94 3.68
N SER A 45 14.39 7.98 4.45
CA SER A 45 14.89 9.35 4.28
C SER A 45 14.68 9.89 2.86
N VAL A 46 13.53 9.57 2.26
CA VAL A 46 13.12 10.03 0.92
C VAL A 46 12.11 11.17 1.06
N ASP A 47 12.64 12.39 1.14
CA ASP A 47 11.81 13.61 1.22
C ASP A 47 11.09 13.92 -0.09
N GLN A 48 11.75 13.62 -1.21
CA GLN A 48 11.26 13.88 -2.57
C GLN A 48 11.22 12.57 -3.36
N PRO A 49 10.04 11.93 -3.48
CA PRO A 49 9.91 10.67 -4.18
C PRO A 49 10.26 10.83 -5.65
N PHE A 50 11.13 9.96 -6.16
CA PHE A 50 11.49 9.93 -7.57
C PHE A 50 10.38 9.26 -8.40
N PHE A 51 9.91 9.95 -9.44
CA PHE A 51 9.05 9.40 -10.48
C PHE A 51 9.83 9.52 -11.78
N GLY A 52 10.11 8.39 -12.43
CA GLY A 52 10.99 8.31 -13.61
C GLY A 52 10.59 9.19 -14.80
N GLY A 53 11.09 8.86 -15.98
CA GLY A 53 10.90 9.66 -17.20
C GLY A 53 9.46 9.64 -17.76
N SER A 54 9.37 9.65 -19.08
CA SER A 54 8.09 9.62 -19.81
C SER A 54 7.31 8.31 -19.62
N TYR A 55 5.99 8.39 -19.78
CA TYR A 55 5.06 7.25 -19.88
C TYR A 55 4.30 7.30 -21.22
N SER A 56 3.66 6.20 -21.61
CA SER A 56 2.80 6.18 -22.81
C SER A 56 1.41 6.76 -22.53
N GLU A 57 0.81 7.48 -23.49
CA GLU A 57 -0.57 7.99 -23.33
C GLU A 57 -1.57 6.87 -23.02
N LYS A 58 -1.36 5.67 -23.59
CA LYS A 58 -2.17 4.48 -23.29
C LYS A 58 -2.14 4.17 -21.79
N THR A 59 -0.96 4.08 -21.17
CA THR A 59 -0.81 3.83 -19.72
C THR A 59 -1.57 4.87 -18.91
N TYR A 60 -1.48 6.15 -19.28
CA TYR A 60 -2.21 7.21 -18.57
C TYR A 60 -3.72 7.04 -18.66
N TRP A 61 -4.27 6.78 -19.85
CA TRP A 61 -5.71 6.61 -20.02
C TRP A 61 -6.24 5.35 -19.35
N ASP A 62 -5.50 4.25 -19.43
CA ASP A 62 -5.83 3.00 -18.74
C ASP A 62 -5.93 3.24 -17.22
N LEU A 63 -4.98 3.98 -16.63
CA LEU A 63 -5.03 4.36 -15.21
C LEU A 63 -6.17 5.35 -14.91
N ARG A 64 -6.38 6.34 -15.76
CA ARG A 64 -7.34 7.42 -15.54
C ARG A 64 -8.78 6.93 -15.45
N VAL A 65 -9.10 5.87 -16.20
CA VAL A 65 -10.42 5.22 -16.21
C VAL A 65 -10.66 4.43 -14.93
N ASN A 66 -9.61 3.81 -14.37
CA ASN A 66 -9.72 2.91 -13.22
C ASN A 66 -9.48 3.59 -11.86
N LEU A 67 -8.82 4.75 -11.85
CA LEU A 67 -8.52 5.50 -10.63
C LEU A 67 -9.50 6.65 -10.36
N PRO A 68 -9.74 6.99 -9.07
CA PRO A 68 -10.50 8.18 -8.72
C PRO A 68 -9.94 9.45 -9.35
N LYS A 69 -10.82 10.41 -9.66
CA LYS A 69 -10.45 11.66 -10.35
C LYS A 69 -9.40 12.50 -9.61
N ASP A 70 -9.35 12.38 -8.29
CA ASP A 70 -8.48 13.16 -7.42
C ASP A 70 -7.06 12.56 -7.32
N PHE A 71 -6.80 11.42 -7.96
CA PHE A 71 -5.50 10.77 -7.89
C PHE A 71 -4.49 11.42 -8.84
N PRO A 72 -3.21 11.49 -8.47
CA PRO A 72 -2.13 12.02 -9.30
C PRO A 72 -1.71 11.03 -10.40
N VAL A 73 -2.61 10.75 -11.34
CA VAL A 73 -2.47 9.69 -12.37
C VAL A 73 -1.18 9.82 -13.17
N GLN A 74 -0.72 11.05 -13.47
CA GLN A 74 0.52 11.27 -14.22
C GLN A 74 1.75 10.74 -13.48
N LEU A 75 1.87 11.00 -12.17
CA LEU A 75 2.99 10.51 -11.36
C LEU A 75 2.94 8.99 -11.22
N ILE A 76 1.75 8.44 -11.00
CA ILE A 76 1.54 6.99 -10.93
C ILE A 76 1.96 6.34 -12.26
N ALA A 77 1.55 6.91 -13.41
CA ALA A 77 1.93 6.45 -14.74
C ALA A 77 3.44 6.48 -14.96
N ARG A 78 4.13 7.56 -14.56
CA ARG A 78 5.59 7.67 -14.60
C ARG A 78 6.25 6.55 -13.81
N LYS A 79 5.76 6.28 -12.58
CA LYS A 79 6.32 5.22 -11.74
C LYS A 79 6.08 3.83 -12.30
N LEU A 80 4.90 3.55 -12.85
CA LEU A 80 4.63 2.26 -13.50
C LEU A 80 5.47 2.06 -14.77
N ALA A 81 5.69 3.09 -15.58
CA ALA A 81 6.58 3.02 -16.75
C ALA A 81 8.06 2.85 -16.36
N ASP A 82 8.45 3.39 -15.22
CA ASP A 82 9.77 3.16 -14.62
C ASP A 82 9.95 1.70 -14.17
N LEU A 83 8.92 1.16 -13.52
CA LEU A 83 8.85 -0.25 -13.15
C LEU A 83 8.80 -1.19 -14.36
N GLU A 84 8.11 -0.82 -15.44
CA GLU A 84 8.07 -1.62 -16.67
C GLU A 84 9.46 -1.76 -17.30
N ARG A 85 10.24 -0.67 -17.32
CA ARG A 85 11.63 -0.68 -17.80
C ARG A 85 12.55 -1.49 -16.89
N PHE A 86 12.26 -1.50 -15.59
CA PHE A 86 13.05 -2.19 -14.59
C PHE A 86 12.76 -3.70 -14.53
N SER A 87 11.48 -4.06 -14.37
CA SER A 87 10.95 -5.41 -14.35
C SER A 87 9.54 -5.41 -14.96
N PRO A 88 9.42 -5.81 -16.24
CA PRO A 88 8.13 -5.97 -16.90
C PRO A 88 7.17 -6.90 -16.14
N GLU A 89 7.71 -7.91 -15.46
CA GLU A 89 6.94 -8.86 -14.65
C GLU A 89 6.30 -8.18 -13.45
N LEU A 90 7.06 -7.39 -12.67
CA LEU A 90 6.47 -6.62 -11.57
C LEU A 90 5.44 -5.63 -12.10
N HIS A 91 5.76 -4.91 -13.18
CA HIS A 91 4.81 -3.98 -13.78
C HIS A 91 3.48 -4.67 -14.11
N LEU A 92 3.52 -5.84 -14.77
CA LEU A 92 2.33 -6.62 -15.07
C LEU A 92 1.56 -7.01 -13.79
N LEU A 93 2.26 -7.49 -12.75
CA LEU A 93 1.64 -7.87 -11.47
C LEU A 93 0.96 -6.67 -10.78
N LEU A 94 1.55 -5.48 -10.86
CA LEU A 94 0.96 -4.28 -10.28
C LEU A 94 -0.23 -3.77 -11.08
N VAL A 95 -0.19 -3.86 -12.41
CA VAL A 95 -1.35 -3.52 -13.25
C VAL A 95 -2.52 -4.46 -12.96
N LEU A 96 -2.27 -5.76 -12.81
CA LEU A 96 -3.30 -6.72 -12.40
C LEU A 96 -3.85 -6.39 -11.00
N SER A 97 -2.95 -6.13 -10.04
CA SER A 97 -3.34 -5.76 -8.67
C SER A 97 -4.17 -4.49 -8.62
N LEU A 98 -3.83 -3.49 -9.45
CA LEU A 98 -4.58 -2.25 -9.53
C LEU A 98 -6.02 -2.47 -9.99
N ASN A 99 -6.23 -3.34 -10.99
CA ASN A 99 -7.56 -3.63 -11.53
C ASN A 99 -8.46 -4.37 -10.54
N ASP A 100 -7.87 -5.09 -9.58
CA ASP A 100 -8.61 -5.79 -8.53
C ASP A 100 -9.03 -4.84 -7.38
N LEU A 101 -8.36 -3.69 -7.25
CA LEU A 101 -8.57 -2.73 -6.17
C LEU A 101 -9.75 -1.78 -6.44
N ARG A 102 -10.51 -1.50 -5.37
CA ARG A 102 -11.53 -0.47 -5.31
C ARG A 102 -11.11 0.62 -4.34
N TRP A 103 -11.35 1.87 -4.69
CA TRP A 103 -10.86 3.02 -3.93
C TRP A 103 -12.02 3.81 -3.35
N GLU A 104 -11.97 4.12 -2.06
CA GLU A 104 -12.95 4.94 -1.38
C GLU A 104 -12.27 5.98 -0.49
N PHE A 105 -12.71 7.23 -0.59
CA PHE A 105 -12.32 8.25 0.36
C PHE A 105 -13.31 8.30 1.51
N THR A 106 -12.79 8.24 2.73
CA THR A 106 -13.59 8.38 3.95
C THR A 106 -13.15 9.60 4.77
N ARG A 107 -14.08 10.17 5.50
CA ARG A 107 -13.80 11.21 6.53
C ARG A 107 -13.74 10.63 7.93
N ASN A 108 -14.09 9.36 8.10
CA ASN A 108 -14.01 8.68 9.39
C ASN A 108 -12.54 8.41 9.71
N GLU A 109 -12.18 8.60 10.97
CA GLU A 109 -10.86 8.22 11.47
C GLU A 109 -10.60 6.74 11.18
N LEU A 110 -9.39 6.46 10.70
CA LEU A 110 -8.92 5.11 10.47
C LEU A 110 -8.21 4.60 11.71
N GLN A 111 -8.55 3.38 12.14
CA GLN A 111 -7.85 2.76 13.27
C GLN A 111 -6.41 2.44 12.86
N MET A 112 -5.48 2.73 13.78
CA MET A 112 -4.08 2.39 13.58
C MET A 112 -3.94 0.88 13.50
N THR A 113 -3.45 0.36 12.38
CA THR A 113 -3.24 -1.07 12.24
C THR A 113 -2.05 -1.49 13.09
N THR A 114 -2.22 -2.57 13.85
CA THR A 114 -1.16 -3.13 14.69
C THR A 114 -0.17 -3.87 13.79
N ASP A 115 0.86 -3.17 13.31
CA ASP A 115 1.99 -3.86 12.70
C ASP A 115 2.61 -4.74 13.79
N LEU A 116 2.84 -6.02 13.48
CA LEU A 116 3.56 -6.93 14.39
C LEU A 116 5.06 -6.59 14.48
N GLU A 117 5.51 -5.63 13.69
CA GLU A 117 6.88 -5.17 13.63
C GLU A 117 7.08 -3.92 14.48
N LYS A 118 8.30 -3.76 15.00
CA LYS A 118 8.72 -2.54 15.69
C LYS A 118 8.65 -1.37 14.71
N LEU A 119 7.70 -0.47 14.93
CA LEU A 119 7.63 0.81 14.25
C LEU A 119 8.96 1.57 14.44
N PRO A 120 9.33 2.43 13.48
CA PRO A 120 10.54 3.23 13.59
C PRO A 120 10.47 4.15 14.81
N ASP A 121 11.60 4.72 15.22
CA ASP A 121 11.67 5.67 16.34
C ASP A 121 11.05 7.02 15.93
N VAL A 122 9.72 7.02 15.84
CA VAL A 122 8.87 8.16 15.51
C VAL A 122 7.99 8.40 16.73
N ASP A 123 7.85 9.67 17.09
CA ASP A 123 6.90 10.11 18.12
C ASP A 123 5.51 9.52 17.81
N PRO A 124 4.94 8.66 18.68
CA PRO A 124 3.64 8.06 18.45
C PRO A 124 2.53 9.08 18.21
N ALA A 125 2.66 10.30 18.74
CA ALA A 125 1.70 11.38 18.53
C ALA A 125 1.70 11.93 17.09
N LYS A 126 2.77 11.69 16.32
CA LYS A 126 2.90 12.09 14.92
C LYS A 126 2.51 10.99 13.94
N LEU A 127 2.35 9.75 14.42
CA LEU A 127 1.99 8.63 13.56
C LEU A 127 0.50 8.65 13.23
N VAL A 128 0.17 8.53 11.95
CA VAL A 128 -1.22 8.56 11.46
C VAL A 128 -1.50 7.42 10.50
N GLN A 129 -2.76 6.98 10.43
CA GLN A 129 -3.22 5.98 9.45
C GLN A 129 -3.79 6.68 8.21
N LEU A 130 -3.16 6.50 7.05
CA LEU A 130 -3.55 7.16 5.80
C LEU A 130 -4.56 6.34 5.02
N ALA A 131 -4.34 5.04 4.97
CA ALA A 131 -5.20 4.10 4.26
C ALA A 131 -5.36 2.82 5.07
N VAL A 132 -6.54 2.19 4.98
CA VAL A 132 -6.75 0.83 5.46
C VAL A 132 -7.33 0.00 4.35
N ARG A 133 -6.87 -1.24 4.23
CA ARG A 133 -7.39 -2.18 3.25
C ARG A 133 -8.36 -3.15 3.89
N LYS A 134 -9.49 -3.30 3.20
CA LYS A 134 -10.53 -4.25 3.50
C LYS A 134 -10.80 -5.11 2.27
N LYS A 135 -10.24 -6.34 2.24
CA LYS A 135 -10.21 -7.23 1.06
C LYS A 135 -9.56 -6.51 -0.12
N ASN A 136 -10.34 -6.20 -1.15
CA ASN A 136 -9.91 -5.47 -2.33
C ASN A 136 -10.32 -4.00 -2.30
N GLN A 137 -10.83 -3.49 -1.18
CA GLN A 137 -11.25 -2.10 -1.03
C GLN A 137 -10.25 -1.34 -0.17
N ILE A 138 -9.71 -0.24 -0.69
CA ILE A 138 -8.83 0.68 0.02
C ILE A 138 -9.66 1.88 0.47
N PHE A 139 -9.66 2.12 1.77
CA PHE A 139 -10.25 3.31 2.37
C PHE A 139 -9.14 4.31 2.68
N ILE A 140 -9.15 5.47 2.02
CA ILE A 140 -8.17 6.55 2.22
C ILE A 140 -8.80 7.64 3.09
N HIS A 141 -8.09 8.05 4.15
CA HIS A 141 -8.52 9.14 5.02
C HIS A 141 -8.40 10.49 4.31
N ARG A 142 -9.53 11.03 3.86
CA ARG A 142 -9.62 12.26 3.05
C ARG A 142 -8.94 13.48 3.69
N PRO A 143 -9.11 13.78 5.00
CA PRO A 143 -8.43 14.92 5.62
C PRO A 143 -6.91 14.83 5.54
N LEU A 144 -6.32 13.66 5.80
CA LEU A 144 -4.87 13.45 5.72
C LEU A 144 -4.39 13.48 4.27
N TRP A 145 -5.13 12.86 3.33
CA TRP A 145 -4.84 12.93 1.90
C TRP A 145 -4.70 14.36 1.39
N ASN A 146 -5.58 15.26 1.83
CA ASN A 146 -5.60 16.66 1.39
C ASN A 146 -4.39 17.47 1.88
N ILE A 147 -3.70 17.02 2.93
CA ILE A 147 -2.48 17.65 3.45
C ILE A 147 -1.19 16.90 3.06
N MET A 148 -1.31 15.86 2.24
CA MET A 148 -0.16 15.22 1.58
C MET A 148 0.20 16.01 0.31
N SER A 149 1.49 16.07 -0.01
CA SER A 149 1.90 16.55 -1.33
C SER A 149 1.47 15.55 -2.42
N THR A 150 1.34 16.03 -3.66
CA THR A 150 0.97 15.20 -4.82
C THR A 150 1.92 14.01 -5.01
N ASP A 151 3.20 14.19 -4.70
CA ASP A 151 4.21 13.13 -4.75
C ASP A 151 3.94 12.05 -3.68
N GLN A 152 3.65 12.47 -2.44
CA GLN A 152 3.33 11.55 -1.35
C GLN A 152 2.01 10.80 -1.62
N GLN A 153 1.02 11.48 -2.21
CA GLN A 153 -0.23 10.86 -2.67
C GLN A 153 0.03 9.77 -3.71
N ALA A 154 0.87 10.05 -4.71
CA ALA A 154 1.23 9.07 -5.74
C ALA A 154 1.99 7.88 -5.13
N ALA A 155 2.91 8.14 -4.20
CA ALA A 155 3.65 7.10 -3.50
C ALA A 155 2.73 6.19 -2.68
N LEU A 156 1.75 6.75 -1.96
CA LEU A 156 0.74 5.99 -1.23
C LEU A 156 -0.07 5.07 -2.16
N VAL A 157 -0.49 5.54 -3.32
CA VAL A 157 -1.26 4.71 -4.26
C VAL A 157 -0.43 3.52 -4.75
N VAL A 158 0.82 3.75 -5.13
CA VAL A 158 1.73 2.67 -5.56
C VAL A 158 2.03 1.70 -4.42
N HIS A 159 2.20 2.22 -3.20
CA HIS A 159 2.34 1.42 -1.99
C HIS A 159 1.15 0.46 -1.82
N GLU A 160 -0.08 0.95 -1.91
CA GLU A 160 -1.27 0.10 -1.73
C GLU A 160 -1.40 -0.97 -2.82
N ILE A 161 -1.00 -0.66 -4.07
CA ILE A 161 -0.97 -1.65 -5.16
C ILE A 161 0.07 -2.75 -4.88
N LEU A 162 1.27 -2.37 -4.42
CA LEU A 162 2.32 -3.30 -4.02
C LEU A 162 1.86 -4.19 -2.87
N TYR A 163 1.35 -3.58 -1.80
CA TYR A 163 0.85 -4.29 -0.64
C TYR A 163 -0.32 -5.21 -0.99
N HIS A 164 -1.18 -4.85 -1.94
CA HIS A 164 -2.26 -5.74 -2.40
C HIS A 164 -1.70 -7.03 -2.95
N HIS A 165 -0.68 -6.92 -3.79
CA HIS A 165 -0.01 -8.09 -4.35
C HIS A 165 0.64 -8.98 -3.27
N PHE A 166 1.35 -8.39 -2.32
CA PHE A 166 2.18 -9.13 -1.36
C PHE A 166 1.41 -9.71 -0.16
N ASP A 167 0.45 -8.96 0.39
CA ASP A 167 -0.30 -9.40 1.56
C ASP A 167 -1.44 -10.37 1.20
N ALA A 168 -1.84 -10.45 -0.09
CA ALA A 168 -2.64 -11.57 -0.58
C ALA A 168 -1.93 -12.94 -0.41
N ARG A 169 -0.61 -12.94 -0.22
CA ARG A 169 0.23 -14.15 -0.26
C ARG A 169 1.00 -14.44 1.03
N SER A 170 0.99 -13.54 2.01
CA SER A 170 1.81 -13.73 3.20
C SER A 170 1.17 -13.17 4.46
N ALA A 171 0.73 -14.09 5.32
CA ALA A 171 0.35 -13.76 6.68
C ALA A 171 1.58 -13.23 7.45
N SER A 172 1.62 -11.93 7.74
CA SER A 172 2.43 -11.26 8.79
C SER A 172 3.95 -11.10 8.62
N THR A 173 4.63 -11.74 7.67
CA THR A 173 6.12 -11.71 7.61
C THR A 173 6.73 -10.77 6.57
N VAL A 174 5.91 -9.99 5.85
CA VAL A 174 6.35 -9.31 4.61
C VAL A 174 6.26 -7.78 4.67
N SER A 175 5.81 -7.18 5.78
CA SER A 175 5.76 -5.72 5.90
C SER A 175 7.13 -5.05 5.78
N LEU A 176 8.15 -5.50 6.53
CA LEU A 176 9.46 -4.84 6.50
C LEU A 176 10.13 -4.90 5.11
N PRO A 177 10.20 -6.05 4.41
CA PRO A 177 10.74 -6.09 3.06
C PRO A 177 9.98 -5.19 2.08
N VAL A 178 8.64 -5.11 2.18
CA VAL A 178 7.85 -4.25 1.28
C VAL A 178 8.04 -2.78 1.62
N ARG A 179 8.08 -2.36 2.89
CA ARG A 179 8.40 -0.97 3.28
C ARG A 179 9.77 -0.55 2.75
N LYS A 180 10.79 -1.39 2.98
CA LYS A 180 12.15 -1.17 2.44
C LYS A 180 12.12 -1.05 0.92
N PHE A 181 11.39 -1.94 0.26
CA PHE A 181 11.25 -1.93 -1.20
C PHE A 181 10.57 -0.65 -1.70
N VAL A 182 9.50 -0.18 -1.05
CA VAL A 182 8.83 1.08 -1.39
C VAL A 182 9.79 2.26 -1.22
N GLY A 183 10.49 2.35 -0.08
CA GLY A 183 11.50 3.40 0.15
C GLY A 183 12.58 3.42 -0.93
N VAL A 184 13.08 2.25 -1.28
CA VAL A 184 14.05 2.06 -2.37
C VAL A 184 13.48 2.45 -3.74
N LEU A 185 12.26 2.01 -4.04
CA LEU A 185 11.56 2.25 -5.30
C LEU A 185 11.40 3.75 -5.58
N PHE A 186 11.18 4.55 -4.54
CA PHE A 186 11.03 6.01 -4.65
C PHE A 186 12.32 6.79 -4.39
N SER A 187 13.43 6.12 -4.11
CA SER A 187 14.73 6.79 -4.06
C SER A 187 15.22 7.11 -5.48
N ASP A 188 15.95 8.22 -5.66
CA ASP A 188 16.62 8.57 -6.93
C ASP A 188 17.84 7.65 -7.23
N ARG A 189 17.92 6.49 -6.56
CA ARG A 189 18.93 5.48 -6.87
C ARG A 189 18.54 4.84 -8.19
N SER A 190 19.50 4.69 -9.09
CA SER A 190 19.24 3.97 -10.33
C SER A 190 18.86 2.53 -9.98
N TYR A 191 17.83 1.99 -10.64
CA TYR A 191 17.44 0.60 -10.41
C TYR A 191 18.58 -0.40 -10.64
N SER A 192 19.57 -0.04 -11.45
CA SER A 192 20.80 -0.82 -11.62
C SER A 192 21.62 -0.92 -10.34
N GLN A 193 21.68 0.14 -9.53
CA GLN A 193 22.29 0.08 -8.19
C GLN A 193 21.47 -0.80 -7.24
N LEU A 194 20.15 -0.78 -7.36
CA LEU A 194 19.26 -1.64 -6.55
C LEU A 194 19.46 -3.11 -6.86
N MET A 195 19.71 -3.45 -8.12
CA MET A 195 20.06 -4.81 -8.53
C MET A 195 21.48 -5.22 -8.18
N GLN A 196 22.34 -4.32 -7.69
CA GLN A 196 23.68 -4.69 -7.22
C GLN A 196 23.71 -5.00 -5.72
N ASP A 197 22.67 -4.62 -4.98
CA ASP A 197 22.53 -4.92 -3.56
C ASP A 197 22.06 -6.38 -3.36
N PRO A 198 22.89 -7.27 -2.77
CA PRO A 198 22.53 -8.67 -2.58
C PRO A 198 21.36 -8.89 -1.63
N GLU A 199 21.17 -8.01 -0.63
CA GLU A 199 20.03 -8.10 0.29
C GLU A 199 18.74 -7.77 -0.47
N LEU A 200 18.74 -6.69 -1.25
CA LEU A 200 17.59 -6.33 -2.08
C LEU A 200 17.32 -7.34 -3.17
N GLN A 201 18.34 -7.88 -3.85
CA GLN A 201 18.15 -8.97 -4.80
C GLN A 201 17.51 -10.20 -4.15
N HIS A 202 17.92 -10.56 -2.93
CA HIS A 202 17.34 -11.68 -2.19
C HIS A 202 15.88 -11.40 -1.79
N GLN A 203 15.59 -10.20 -1.28
CA GLN A 203 14.23 -9.78 -0.97
C GLN A 203 13.35 -9.73 -2.22
N TRP A 204 13.89 -9.23 -3.33
CA TRP A 204 13.28 -9.18 -4.65
C TRP A 204 12.95 -10.57 -5.19
N ARG A 205 13.91 -11.49 -5.11
CA ARG A 205 13.69 -12.89 -5.48
C ARG A 205 12.63 -13.52 -4.59
N LYS A 206 12.61 -13.26 -3.29
CA LYS A 206 11.52 -13.74 -2.42
C LYS A 206 10.17 -13.19 -2.90
N ILE A 207 10.10 -11.88 -3.11
CA ILE A 207 8.94 -11.16 -3.66
C ILE A 207 8.41 -11.81 -4.95
N LEU A 208 9.29 -12.11 -5.91
CA LEU A 208 8.92 -12.74 -7.19
C LEU A 208 8.67 -14.25 -7.08
N LEU A 209 9.40 -14.98 -6.23
CA LEU A 209 9.29 -16.43 -6.09
C LEU A 209 8.07 -16.87 -5.28
N PHE A 210 7.52 -16.01 -4.43
CA PHE A 210 6.17 -16.20 -3.88
C PHE A 210 5.06 -16.07 -4.95
N ALA A 211 5.40 -15.85 -6.22
CA ALA A 211 4.46 -15.83 -7.34
C ALA A 211 4.31 -17.15 -8.11
N ASN A 212 5.07 -18.21 -7.75
CA ASN A 212 4.95 -19.54 -8.34
C ASN A 212 4.41 -20.56 -7.34
#